data_AF-A0A0C9Z315-F1
#
_entry.id   AF-A0A0C9Z315-F1
#
_cell.length_a   1.000
_cell.length_b   1.000
_cell.length_c   1.000
_cell.angle_alpha   90.00
_cell.angle_beta   90.00
_cell.angle_gamma   90.00
#
_symmetry.space_group_name_H-M   'P 1'
#
loop_
_entity.id
_entity.type
_entity.pdbx_description
1 polymer ?
#
loop_
_entity_poly.entity_id
_entity_poly.type
_entity_poly.pdbx_seq_one_letter_code
_entity_poly.pdbx_strand_id
1 'polypeptide(L)'
;INKLSREDVESRLMFGGFSVFHCPLKPDAVETLKMLAESSHRCIMITGDNPPTAVHVTLNVEIVDRDVLILDLRENPTHEADLVWCTTDETKIVLVDPSRPLDLKRLFDKYDICVTTGATMKHETV
;
A
#
# COMPACT_ATOMS: atom_id res chain seq x y z
N ILE A 1 7.47 -49.43 -6.88
CA ILE A 1 6.40 -48.76 -6.11
C ILE A 1 6.35 -47.29 -6.59
N ASN A 2 5.39 -47.04 -7.48
CA ASN A 2 4.79 -45.81 -8.04
C ASN A 2 5.65 -44.57 -8.38
N LYS A 3 5.79 -44.35 -9.70
CA LYS A 3 6.06 -43.04 -10.33
C LYS A 3 4.72 -42.38 -10.65
N LEU A 4 4.07 -41.75 -9.68
CA LEU A 4 2.94 -40.83 -9.93
C LEU A 4 3.50 -39.48 -10.38
N SER A 5 2.88 -38.86 -11.39
CA SER A 5 3.23 -37.50 -11.79
C SER A 5 2.63 -36.49 -10.82
N ARG A 6 3.21 -35.28 -10.75
CA ARG A 6 2.70 -34.22 -9.88
C ARG A 6 1.31 -33.76 -10.34
N GLU A 7 1.12 -33.73 -11.65
CA GLU A 7 -0.09 -33.35 -12.34
C GLU A 7 -1.27 -34.26 -11.97
N ASP A 8 -1.02 -35.57 -11.83
CA ASP A 8 -2.04 -36.52 -11.42
C ASP A 8 -2.55 -36.23 -9.99
N VAL A 9 -1.62 -35.87 -9.08
CA VAL A 9 -1.92 -35.63 -7.65
C VAL A 9 -2.55 -34.26 -7.41
N GLU A 10 -2.14 -33.23 -8.16
CA GLU A 10 -2.68 -31.87 -8.07
C GLU A 10 -3.98 -31.70 -8.89
N SER A 11 -4.55 -32.78 -9.45
CA SER A 11 -5.81 -32.76 -10.19
C SER A 11 -7.03 -33.00 -9.30
N ARG A 12 -8.18 -32.38 -9.66
CA ARG A 12 -9.50 -32.61 -9.04
C ARG A 12 -9.54 -32.44 -7.50
N LEU A 13 -8.74 -31.51 -6.97
CA LEU A 13 -8.72 -31.20 -5.54
C LEU A 13 -10.09 -30.67 -5.08
N MET A 14 -10.49 -31.04 -3.86
CA MET A 14 -11.64 -30.45 -3.18
C MET A 14 -11.16 -29.28 -2.31
N PHE A 15 -11.91 -28.18 -2.32
CA PHE A 15 -11.60 -27.03 -1.47
C PHE A 15 -11.66 -27.42 0.01
N GLY A 16 -10.52 -27.30 0.70
CA GLY A 16 -10.37 -27.72 2.10
C GLY A 16 -10.56 -26.61 3.15
N GLY A 17 -10.79 -25.36 2.70
CA GLY A 17 -10.86 -24.19 3.58
C GLY A 17 -9.68 -23.22 3.40
N PHE A 18 -9.66 -22.17 4.22
CA PHE A 18 -8.59 -21.17 4.24
C PHE A 18 -7.75 -21.29 5.51
N SER A 19 -6.45 -21.00 5.40
CA SER A 19 -5.55 -20.78 6.53
C SER A 19 -5.08 -19.33 6.50
N VAL A 20 -5.46 -18.55 7.51
CA VAL A 20 -5.15 -17.12 7.58
C VAL A 20 -4.07 -16.89 8.62
N PHE A 21 -2.98 -16.22 8.22
CA PHE A 21 -1.87 -15.85 9.09
C PHE A 21 -1.78 -14.33 9.15
N HIS A 22 -1.58 -13.76 10.34
CA HIS A 22 -1.31 -12.34 10.51
C HIS A 22 -0.09 -12.14 11.40
N CYS A 23 0.67 -11.07 11.16
CA CYS A 23 1.75 -10.65 12.02
C CYS A 23 1.18 -9.69 13.09
N PRO A 24 1.17 -10.03 14.38
CA PRO A 24 0.67 -9.14 15.41
C PRO A 24 1.58 -7.92 15.57
N LEU A 25 1.00 -6.76 15.82
CA LEU A 25 1.74 -5.57 16.18
C LEU A 25 2.41 -5.76 17.54
N LYS A 26 3.54 -5.09 17.75
CA LYS A 26 4.13 -5.01 19.08
C LYS A 26 3.15 -4.29 20.02
N PRO A 27 2.91 -4.82 21.24
CA PRO A 27 1.86 -4.30 22.13
C PRO A 27 2.08 -2.86 22.57
N ASP A 28 3.32 -2.36 22.54
CA ASP A 28 3.72 -1.00 22.90
C ASP A 28 3.76 -0.03 21.70
N ALA A 29 3.61 -0.52 20.47
CA ALA A 29 3.77 0.31 19.27
C ALA A 29 2.75 1.44 19.19
N VAL A 30 1.47 1.13 19.44
CA VAL A 30 0.37 2.10 19.36
C VAL A 30 0.55 3.20 20.41
N GLU A 31 0.79 2.82 21.67
CA GLU A 31 0.99 3.77 22.77
C GLU A 31 2.22 4.66 22.53
N THR A 32 3.32 4.09 22.04
CA THR A 32 4.53 4.84 21.74
C THR A 32 4.32 5.86 20.64
N LEU A 33 3.65 5.48 19.54
CA LEU A 33 3.34 6.38 18.43
C LEU A 33 2.37 7.47 18.84
N LYS A 34 1.39 7.16 19.69
CA LYS A 34 0.48 8.14 20.27
C LYS A 34 1.22 9.17 21.13
N MET A 35 2.11 8.75 22.02
CA MET A 35 2.93 9.68 22.81
C MET A 35 3.80 10.59 21.93
N LEU A 36 4.33 10.06 20.82
CA LEU A 36 5.08 10.86 19.84
C LEU A 36 4.18 11.90 19.16
N ALA A 37 2.98 11.51 18.72
CA ALA A 37 2.02 12.43 18.11
C ALA A 37 1.58 13.53 19.10
N GLU A 38 1.27 13.17 20.35
CA GLU A 38 0.87 14.11 21.41
C GLU A 38 2.01 15.07 21.80
N SER A 39 3.26 14.64 21.65
CA SER A 39 4.43 15.50 21.81
C SER A 39 4.79 16.31 20.55
N SER A 40 3.86 16.42 19.59
CA SER A 40 4.01 17.18 18.35
C SER A 40 5.09 16.66 17.40
N HIS A 41 5.42 15.37 17.48
CA HIS A 41 6.27 14.72 16.49
C HIS A 41 5.41 14.17 15.36
N ARG A 42 5.87 14.36 14.12
CA ARG A 42 5.25 13.74 12.95
C ARG A 42 5.82 12.34 12.75
N CYS A 43 5.00 11.32 12.97
CA CYS A 43 5.35 9.93 12.67
C CYS A 43 5.13 9.62 11.18
N ILE A 44 6.06 8.89 10.58
CA ILE A 44 6.00 8.45 9.16
C ILE A 44 6.49 7.00 9.12
N MET A 45 5.85 6.16 8.31
CA MET A 45 6.29 4.79 8.07
C MET A 45 7.09 4.69 6.76
N ILE A 46 8.22 3.98 6.81
CA ILE A 46 9.01 3.56 5.65
C ILE A 46 9.14 2.04 5.76
N THR A 47 8.61 1.30 4.79
CA THR A 47 8.60 -0.17 4.79
C THR A 47 8.89 -0.71 3.39
N GLY A 48 9.33 -1.97 3.32
CA GLY A 48 9.46 -2.74 2.08
C GLY A 48 8.25 -3.64 1.78
N ASP A 49 7.23 -3.64 2.64
CA ASP A 49 5.98 -4.35 2.41
C ASP A 49 5.18 -3.72 1.26
N ASN A 50 4.27 -4.51 0.68
CA ASN A 50 3.38 -4.00 -0.35
C ASN A 50 2.46 -2.88 0.21
N PRO A 51 2.04 -1.91 -0.62
CA PRO A 51 1.30 -0.74 -0.15
C PRO A 51 0.02 -1.05 0.65
N PRO A 52 -0.83 -2.03 0.28
CA PRO A 52 -2.00 -2.36 1.09
C PRO A 52 -1.67 -2.82 2.52
N THR A 53 -0.59 -3.58 2.69
CA THR A 53 -0.13 -4.03 4.01
C THR A 53 0.41 -2.85 4.81
N ALA A 54 1.20 -1.97 4.18
CA ALA A 54 1.71 -0.77 4.81
C ALA A 54 0.57 0.11 5.32
N VAL A 55 -0.42 0.40 4.46
CA VAL A 55 -1.61 1.19 4.83
C VAL A 55 -2.39 0.54 5.97
N HIS A 56 -2.59 -0.77 5.92
CA HIS A 56 -3.27 -1.51 6.98
C HIS A 56 -2.53 -1.36 8.33
N VAL A 57 -1.21 -1.52 8.34
CA VAL A 57 -0.41 -1.36 9.56
C VAL A 57 -0.47 0.08 10.05
N THR A 58 -0.30 1.09 9.19
CA THR A 58 -0.32 2.51 9.59
C THR A 58 -1.65 2.96 10.18
N LEU A 59 -2.77 2.41 9.68
CA LEU A 59 -4.11 2.65 10.25
C LEU A 59 -4.22 2.04 11.65
N ASN A 60 -3.75 0.80 11.84
CA ASN A 60 -3.80 0.13 13.14
C ASN A 60 -2.89 0.78 14.21
N VAL A 61 -1.83 1.48 13.79
CA VAL A 61 -0.93 2.21 14.70
C VAL A 61 -1.17 3.72 14.74
N GLU A 62 -2.29 4.18 14.18
CA GLU A 62 -2.74 5.59 14.21
C GLU A 62 -1.70 6.59 13.65
N ILE A 63 -0.86 6.17 12.69
CA ILE A 63 0.00 7.09 11.93
C ILE A 63 -0.83 7.90 10.92
N VAL A 64 -1.92 7.32 10.44
CA VAL A 64 -2.89 7.92 9.50
C VAL A 64 -4.30 7.73 10.06
N ASP A 65 -5.20 8.68 9.79
CA ASP A 65 -6.57 8.69 10.30
C ASP A 65 -7.64 8.77 9.20
N ARG A 66 -7.25 9.17 7.98
CA ARG A 66 -8.14 9.27 6.81
C ARG A 66 -7.96 8.07 5.87
N ASP A 67 -8.87 7.98 4.91
CA ASP A 67 -8.66 7.12 3.74
C ASP A 67 -7.32 7.45 3.09
N VAL A 68 -6.58 6.42 2.68
CA VAL A 68 -5.25 6.58 2.08
C VAL A 68 -5.33 6.50 0.56
N LEU A 69 -4.70 7.45 -0.12
CA LEU A 69 -4.40 7.36 -1.54
C LEU A 69 -2.97 6.87 -1.75
N ILE A 70 -2.85 5.79 -2.51
CA ILE A 70 -1.58 5.19 -2.92
C ILE A 70 -1.21 5.79 -4.28
N LEU A 71 -0.05 6.44 -4.37
CA LEU A 71 0.58 6.82 -5.63
C LEU A 71 1.44 5.68 -6.12
N ASP A 72 1.11 5.13 -7.29
CA ASP A 72 1.91 4.10 -7.93
C ASP A 72 1.98 4.28 -9.45
N LEU A 73 2.82 3.47 -10.10
CA LEU A 73 2.82 3.33 -11.54
C LEU A 73 1.48 2.75 -12.00
N ARG A 74 0.95 3.31 -13.09
CA ARG A 74 -0.28 2.83 -13.70
C ARG A 74 -0.08 1.43 -14.28
N GLU A 75 -1.03 0.53 -14.04
CA GLU A 75 -1.08 -0.75 -14.75
C GLU A 75 -1.32 -0.54 -16.25
N ASN A 76 -0.54 -1.22 -17.09
CA ASN A 76 -0.53 -1.03 -18.55
C ASN A 76 -0.32 0.43 -18.97
N PRO A 77 0.82 1.03 -18.59
CA PRO A 77 1.07 2.44 -18.84
C PRO A 77 1.24 2.71 -20.34
N THR A 78 0.72 3.83 -20.82
CA THR A 78 0.99 4.33 -22.17
C THR A 78 2.36 4.97 -22.26
N HIS A 79 2.81 5.58 -21.17
CA HIS A 79 4.15 6.08 -20.98
C HIS A 79 4.71 5.57 -19.65
N GLU A 80 6.00 5.27 -19.61
CA GLU A 80 6.71 4.76 -18.45
C GLU A 80 6.59 5.59 -17.15
N ALA A 81 6.11 6.82 -17.24
CA ALA A 81 5.93 7.77 -16.14
C ALA A 81 4.45 8.01 -15.81
N ASP A 82 3.54 7.19 -16.35
CA ASP A 82 2.12 7.29 -16.05
C ASP A 82 1.87 6.86 -14.60
N LEU A 83 1.50 7.83 -13.77
CA LEU A 83 1.20 7.63 -12.36
C LEU A 83 -0.32 7.61 -12.14
N VAL A 84 -0.72 6.93 -11.06
CA VAL A 84 -2.12 6.85 -10.66
C VAL A 84 -2.23 6.95 -9.15
N TRP A 85 -3.23 7.69 -8.69
CA TRP A 85 -3.72 7.63 -7.32
C TRP A 85 -4.82 6.58 -7.23
N CYS A 86 -4.68 5.64 -6.29
CA CYS A 86 -5.68 4.61 -6.03
C CYS A 86 -5.99 4.50 -4.54
N THR A 87 -7.24 4.27 -4.16
CA THR A 87 -7.59 3.86 -2.79
C THR A 87 -7.23 2.38 -2.56
N THR A 88 -7.05 1.98 -1.30
CA THR A 88 -6.73 0.58 -0.93
C THR A 88 -7.77 -0.44 -1.36
N ASP A 89 -9.03 -0.02 -1.54
CA ASP A 89 -10.14 -0.83 -2.02
C ASP A 89 -10.35 -0.74 -3.55
N GLU A 90 -9.49 0.00 -4.25
CA GLU A 90 -9.53 0.25 -5.69
C GLU A 90 -10.82 0.92 -6.20
N THR A 91 -11.68 1.44 -5.31
CA THR A 91 -12.94 2.08 -5.72
C THR A 91 -12.75 3.45 -6.35
N LYS A 92 -11.65 4.13 -6.02
CA LYS A 92 -11.32 5.45 -6.55
C LYS A 92 -9.96 5.44 -7.20
N ILE A 93 -9.96 5.68 -8.51
CA ILE A 93 -8.78 5.79 -9.35
C ILE A 93 -8.72 7.20 -9.94
N VAL A 94 -7.62 7.91 -9.72
CA VAL A 94 -7.37 9.26 -10.27
C VAL A 94 -6.07 9.23 -11.05
N LEU A 95 -6.16 9.45 -12.36
CA LEU A 95 -4.99 9.56 -13.22
C LEU A 95 -4.19 10.81 -12.89
N VAL A 96 -2.87 10.67 -12.85
CA VAL A 96 -1.95 11.78 -12.62
C VAL A 96 -1.40 12.25 -13.96
N ASP A 97 -1.56 13.54 -14.23
CA ASP A 97 -0.89 14.21 -15.34
C ASP A 97 0.36 14.90 -14.79
N PRO A 98 1.59 14.38 -15.05
CA PRO A 98 2.82 14.95 -14.51
C PRO A 98 3.15 16.33 -15.09
N SER A 99 2.48 16.74 -16.19
CA SER A 99 2.65 18.07 -16.78
C SER A 99 1.83 19.15 -16.08
N ARG A 100 0.91 18.77 -15.19
CA ARG A 100 0.05 19.70 -14.45
C ARG A 100 0.44 19.73 -12.98
N PRO A 101 0.29 20.89 -12.31
CA PRO A 101 0.44 20.94 -10.88
C PRO A 101 -0.59 20.00 -10.23
N LEU A 102 -0.13 19.19 -9.28
CA LEU A 102 -1.02 18.39 -8.44
C LEU A 102 -1.96 19.33 -7.68
N ASP A 103 -3.26 19.04 -7.68
CA ASP A 103 -4.23 19.72 -6.82
C ASP A 103 -4.09 19.18 -5.38
N LEU A 104 -2.96 19.56 -4.76
CA LEU A 104 -2.53 19.10 -3.45
C LEU A 104 -3.58 19.42 -2.38
N LYS A 105 -4.27 20.56 -2.51
CA LYS A 105 -5.25 21.00 -1.52
C LYS A 105 -6.44 20.06 -1.49
N ARG A 106 -7.05 19.78 -2.65
CA ARG A 106 -8.20 18.86 -2.72
C ARG A 106 -7.84 17.44 -2.29
N LEU A 107 -6.60 17.01 -2.56
CA LEU A 107 -6.15 15.66 -2.23
C LEU A 107 -5.84 15.53 -0.74
N PHE A 108 -5.04 16.43 -0.18
CA PHE A 108 -4.50 16.31 1.18
C PHE A 108 -5.47 16.78 2.26
N ASP A 109 -6.47 17.60 1.91
CA ASP A 109 -7.55 17.95 2.85
C ASP A 109 -8.45 16.73 3.15
N LYS A 110 -8.47 15.72 2.27
CA LYS A 110 -9.38 14.58 2.36
C LYS A 110 -8.69 13.23 2.59
N TYR A 111 -7.46 13.07 2.13
CA TYR A 111 -6.77 11.79 2.12
C TYR A 111 -5.38 11.90 2.72
N ASP A 112 -4.99 10.86 3.45
CA ASP A 112 -3.59 10.61 3.73
C ASP A 112 -2.94 9.92 2.53
N ILE A 113 -1.62 9.89 2.48
CA ILE A 113 -0.88 9.54 1.26
C ILE A 113 0.10 8.41 1.54
N CYS A 114 0.07 7.40 0.69
CA CYS A 114 1.13 6.42 0.55
C CYS A 114 1.82 6.63 -0.80
N VAL A 115 3.15 6.70 -0.83
CA VAL A 115 3.92 6.86 -2.07
C VAL A 115 4.80 5.64 -2.23
N THR A 116 4.71 4.97 -3.39
CA THR A 116 5.56 3.82 -3.68
C THR A 116 6.89 4.25 -4.28
N THR A 117 7.89 3.39 -4.14
CA THR A 117 9.20 3.56 -4.78
C THR A 117 9.09 3.58 -6.31
N GLY A 118 8.13 2.84 -6.88
CA GLY A 118 7.84 2.86 -8.32
C GLY A 118 7.45 4.24 -8.82
N ALA A 119 6.72 5.01 -8.00
CA ALA A 119 6.33 6.37 -8.32
C ALA A 119 7.47 7.41 -8.23
N THR A 120 8.49 7.19 -7.39
CA THR A 120 9.55 8.18 -7.13
C THR A 120 10.83 7.97 -7.94
N MET A 121 11.16 6.73 -8.33
CA MET A 121 12.46 6.39 -8.94
C MET A 121 12.72 7.00 -10.32
N LYS A 122 11.74 7.63 -10.99
CA LYS A 122 11.93 8.20 -12.34
C LYS A 122 12.29 9.69 -12.37
N HIS A 123 12.43 10.34 -11.20
CA HIS A 123 12.89 11.73 -11.10
C HIS A 123 14.37 11.88 -10.71
N GLU A 124 15.11 10.79 -10.52
CA GLU A 124 16.54 10.82 -10.13
C GLU A 124 17.54 10.72 -11.29
N THR A 125 17.11 10.91 -12.54
CA THR A 125 18.06 11.04 -13.67
C THR A 125 18.31 12.52 -13.96
N VAL A 126 19.26 13.10 -13.21
CA VAL A 126 19.97 14.35 -13.58
C VAL A 126 21.34 13.97 -14.12
#